data_AF-A0A7S0S0L9-F1
#
_entry.id   AF-A0A7S0S0L9-F1
#
_cell.length_a   1.000
_cell.length_b   1.000
_cell.length_c   1.000
_cell.angle_alpha   90.00
_cell.angle_beta   90.00
_cell.angle_gamma   90.00
#
_symmetry.space_group_name_H-M   'P 1'
#
loop_
_entity.id
_entity.type
_entity.pdbx_description
1 polymer ?
#
loop_
_entity_poly.entity_id
_entity_poly.type
_entity_poly.pdbx_seq_one_letter_code
_entity_poly.pdbx_strand_id
1 'polypeptide(L)'
;QYVSIDDAAIKRAAAEISDKDLDRLSSPDSFDKEIHYVDTSSPEGIERTAQYQLVVDALNFCFWPDSELEYEHLSRGVKAALQADPHALDADRLAVITGEGVRSLISGWKREVPLQEERARLLREVGQGLLAHFGGKASALVEAAGGSAVTL
;
A
#
# COMPACT_ATOMS: atom_id res chain seq x y z
N GLN A 1 -32.32 -14.12 -6.26
CA GLN A 1 -31.24 -13.13 -6.45
C GLN A 1 -31.22 -12.26 -5.20
N TYR A 2 -30.18 -12.36 -4.36
CA TYR A 2 -30.15 -11.73 -3.01
C TYR A 2 -29.53 -10.32 -2.99
N VAL A 3 -29.08 -9.83 -4.14
CA VAL A 3 -28.52 -8.49 -4.31
C VAL A 3 -29.03 -7.91 -5.62
N SER A 4 -29.52 -6.67 -5.58
CA SER A 4 -29.93 -5.87 -6.74
C SER A 4 -29.31 -4.47 -6.64
N ILE A 5 -28.91 -3.91 -7.78
CA ILE A 5 -28.39 -2.55 -7.85
C ILE A 5 -29.57 -1.56 -7.90
N ASP A 6 -29.53 -0.51 -7.08
CA ASP A 6 -30.49 0.60 -7.14
C ASP A 6 -29.96 1.70 -8.06
N ASP A 7 -30.33 1.65 -9.34
CA ASP A 7 -29.94 2.64 -10.34
C ASP A 7 -30.38 4.07 -9.99
N ALA A 8 -31.51 4.21 -9.28
CA ALA A 8 -32.01 5.52 -8.88
C ALA A 8 -31.16 6.10 -7.75
N ALA A 9 -30.73 5.28 -6.79
CA ALA A 9 -29.78 5.69 -5.76
C ALA A 9 -28.43 6.09 -6.35
N ILE A 10 -27.89 5.33 -7.31
CA ILE A 10 -26.65 5.68 -8.00
C ILE A 10 -26.76 7.04 -8.68
N LYS A 11 -27.84 7.29 -9.43
CA LYS A 11 -28.06 8.57 -10.12
C LYS A 11 -28.18 9.75 -9.15
N ARG A 12 -28.84 9.55 -8.00
CA ARG A 12 -28.92 10.58 -6.95
C ARG A 12 -27.54 10.88 -6.36
N ALA A 13 -26.80 9.85 -5.94
CA ALA A 13 -25.45 10.02 -5.41
C ALA A 13 -24.52 10.70 -6.43
N ALA A 14 -24.56 10.30 -7.70
CA ALA A 14 -23.77 10.91 -8.75
C ALA A 14 -24.12 12.40 -8.99
N ALA A 15 -25.39 12.79 -8.84
CA ALA A 15 -25.82 14.18 -8.98
C ALA A 15 -25.44 15.06 -7.78
N GLU A 16 -25.13 14.46 -6.63
CA GLU A 16 -24.67 15.15 -5.42
C GLU A 16 -23.14 15.40 -5.44
N ILE A 17 -22.39 14.70 -6.29
CA ILE A 17 -20.96 14.91 -6.46
C ILE A 17 -20.76 16.21 -7.24
N SER A 18 -20.19 17.22 -6.59
CA SER A 18 -19.86 18.49 -7.23
C SER A 18 -18.52 18.43 -7.96
N ASP A 19 -18.28 19.36 -8.89
CA ASP A 19 -16.96 19.54 -9.51
C ASP A 19 -15.87 19.75 -8.46
N LYS A 20 -16.19 20.43 -7.35
CA LYS A 20 -15.26 20.59 -6.22
C LYS A 20 -14.92 19.26 -5.53
N ASP A 21 -15.88 18.34 -5.43
CA ASP A 21 -15.64 17.01 -4.88
C ASP A 21 -14.77 16.19 -5.82
N LEU A 22 -15.00 16.29 -7.13
CA LEU A 22 -14.16 15.66 -8.16
C LEU A 22 -12.74 16.23 -8.14
N ASP A 23 -12.58 17.55 -8.07
CA ASP A 23 -11.29 18.22 -7.97
C ASP A 23 -10.56 17.78 -6.69
N ARG A 24 -11.27 17.69 -5.57
CA ARG A 24 -10.70 17.19 -4.31
C ARG A 24 -10.27 15.74 -4.42
N LEU A 25 -11.07 14.87 -5.03
CA LEU A 25 -10.78 13.44 -5.16
C LEU A 25 -9.68 13.12 -6.17
N SER A 26 -9.56 13.94 -7.22
CA SER A 26 -8.55 13.79 -8.28
C SER A 26 -7.27 14.57 -8.02
N SER A 27 -7.28 15.49 -7.03
CA SER A 27 -6.09 16.24 -6.64
C SER A 27 -5.03 15.32 -6.01
N PRO A 28 -3.74 15.56 -6.29
CA PRO A 28 -2.63 14.95 -5.55
C PRO A 28 -2.69 15.21 -4.03
N ASP A 29 -3.39 16.26 -3.59
CA ASP A 29 -3.58 16.58 -2.17
C ASP A 29 -4.64 15.70 -1.49
N SER A 30 -5.36 14.87 -2.24
CA SER A 30 -6.31 13.88 -1.70
C SER A 30 -5.64 12.76 -0.90
N PHE A 31 -4.34 12.53 -1.14
CA PHE A 31 -3.60 11.46 -0.51
C PHE A 31 -3.39 11.77 0.98
N ASP A 32 -3.93 10.91 1.84
CA ASP A 32 -3.90 11.10 3.29
C ASP A 32 -2.48 10.86 3.85
N LYS A 33 -1.75 11.97 4.05
CA LYS A 33 -0.39 11.97 4.60
C LYS A 33 -0.35 11.70 6.11
N GLU A 34 -1.48 11.71 6.82
CA GLU A 34 -1.53 11.32 8.23
C GLU A 34 -1.43 9.80 8.34
N ILE A 35 -2.14 9.09 7.47
CA ILE A 35 -2.18 7.62 7.43
C ILE A 35 -0.98 7.05 6.65
N HIS A 36 -0.62 7.66 5.52
CA HIS A 36 0.43 7.16 4.64
C HIS A 36 1.80 7.78 4.88
N TYR A 37 2.86 7.03 4.58
CA TYR A 37 4.21 7.55 4.51
C TYR A 37 4.38 8.34 3.20
N VAL A 38 4.89 9.57 3.30
CA VAL A 38 5.25 10.42 2.15
C VAL A 38 6.51 11.20 2.51
N ASP A 39 7.54 11.08 1.67
CA ASP A 39 8.75 11.88 1.71
C ASP A 39 9.11 12.26 0.28
N THR A 40 8.91 13.53 -0.08
CA THR A 40 9.27 14.07 -1.40
C THR A 40 10.46 15.02 -1.31
N SER A 41 11.21 14.99 -0.20
CA SER A 41 12.29 15.95 0.08
C SER A 41 13.60 15.59 -0.61
N SER A 42 13.77 14.34 -1.04
CA SER A 42 14.99 13.81 -1.65
C SER A 42 14.67 12.63 -2.58
N PRO A 43 15.57 12.27 -3.52
CA PRO A 43 15.43 11.06 -4.32
C PRO A 43 15.25 9.79 -3.47
N GLU A 44 15.97 9.67 -2.35
CA GLU A 44 15.86 8.56 -1.41
C GLU A 44 14.53 8.56 -0.65
N GLY A 45 13.98 9.75 -0.36
CA GLY A 45 12.62 9.90 0.18
C GLY A 45 11.55 9.44 -0.81
N ILE A 46 11.69 9.85 -2.07
CA ILE A 46 10.75 9.48 -3.15
C ILE A 46 10.78 7.96 -3.34
N GLU A 47 11.97 7.35 -3.37
CA GLU A 47 12.12 5.90 -3.45
C GLU A 47 11.46 5.20 -2.26
N ARG A 48 11.72 5.65 -1.03
CA ARG A 48 11.06 5.08 0.17
C ARG A 48 9.53 5.22 0.12
N THR A 49 9.03 6.31 -0.45
CA THR A 49 7.58 6.52 -0.66
C THR A 49 7.02 5.53 -1.67
N ALA A 50 7.70 5.30 -2.79
CA ALA A 50 7.30 4.32 -3.79
C ALA A 50 7.35 2.89 -3.23
N GLN A 51 8.42 2.55 -2.51
CA GLN A 51 8.61 1.25 -1.87
C GLN A 51 7.51 0.99 -0.83
N TYR A 52 7.21 1.98 0.03
CA TYR A 52 6.10 1.93 0.98
C TYR A 52 4.77 1.64 0.29
N GLN A 53 4.47 2.35 -0.81
CA GLN A 53 3.21 2.18 -1.52
C GLN A 53 3.05 0.76 -2.07
N LEU A 54 4.11 0.21 -2.69
CA LEU A 54 4.09 -1.16 -3.22
C LEU A 54 3.91 -2.21 -2.11
N VAL A 55 4.58 -2.03 -0.96
CA VAL A 55 4.44 -2.94 0.19
C VAL A 55 3.02 -2.90 0.76
N VAL A 56 2.44 -1.71 0.96
CA VAL A 56 1.07 -1.58 1.48
C VAL A 56 0.06 -2.22 0.53
N ASP A 57 0.21 -2.02 -0.78
CA ASP A 57 -0.65 -2.63 -1.79
C ASP A 57 -0.58 -4.17 -1.75
N ALA A 58 0.64 -4.73 -1.72
CA ALA A 58 0.84 -6.18 -1.62
C ALA A 58 0.24 -6.79 -0.34
N LEU A 59 0.26 -6.06 0.78
CA LEU A 59 -0.34 -6.52 2.04
C LEU A 59 -1.87 -6.41 2.05
N ASN A 60 -2.44 -5.55 1.22
CA ASN A 60 -3.88 -5.25 1.14
C ASN A 60 -4.62 -6.09 0.09
N PHE A 61 -4.23 -7.35 -0.11
CA PHE A 61 -4.81 -8.22 -1.14
C PHE A 61 -6.22 -8.76 -0.82
N CYS A 62 -6.65 -8.69 0.45
CA CYS A 62 -7.97 -9.17 0.86
C CYS A 62 -8.52 -8.33 2.01
N PHE A 63 -9.85 -8.29 2.11
CA PHE A 63 -10.52 -7.77 3.31
C PHE A 63 -10.22 -8.63 4.54
N TRP A 64 -10.24 -8.00 5.69
CA TRP A 64 -9.89 -8.61 6.96
C TRP A 64 -11.12 -9.31 7.56
N PRO A 65 -11.03 -10.58 7.98
CA PRO A 65 -12.09 -11.24 8.75
C PRO A 65 -12.10 -10.81 10.23
N ASP A 66 -11.41 -9.72 10.57
CA ASP A 66 -11.24 -9.22 11.94
C ASP A 66 -11.81 -7.80 12.03
N SER A 67 -12.83 -7.63 12.86
CA SER A 67 -13.58 -6.38 13.00
C SER A 67 -12.80 -5.25 13.69
N GLU A 68 -11.64 -5.56 14.29
CA GLU A 68 -10.76 -4.55 14.89
C GLU A 68 -9.62 -4.16 13.95
N LEU A 69 -9.41 -4.90 12.86
CA LEU A 69 -8.31 -4.68 11.93
C LEU A 69 -8.79 -3.94 10.68
N GLU A 70 -8.65 -2.62 10.73
CA GLU A 70 -8.92 -1.75 9.59
C GLU A 70 -7.66 -1.46 8.76
N TYR A 71 -7.86 -1.04 7.50
CA TYR A 71 -6.78 -0.65 6.58
C TYR A 71 -5.80 0.37 7.16
N GLU A 72 -6.27 1.31 7.98
CA GLU A 72 -5.43 2.32 8.61
C GLU A 72 -4.39 1.74 9.57
N HIS A 73 -4.66 0.59 10.20
CA HIS A 73 -3.69 -0.07 11.08
C HIS A 73 -2.50 -0.60 10.28
N LEU A 74 -2.77 -1.16 9.10
CA LEU A 74 -1.75 -1.63 8.19
C LEU A 74 -0.85 -0.48 7.73
N SER A 75 -1.47 0.55 7.14
CA SER A 75 -0.74 1.70 6.58
C SER A 75 0.03 2.47 7.65
N ARG A 76 -0.60 2.79 8.80
CA ARG A 76 0.10 3.45 9.92
C ARG A 76 1.21 2.58 10.51
N GLY A 77 0.99 1.27 10.64
CA GLY A 77 1.99 0.35 11.17
C GLY A 77 3.24 0.27 10.29
N VAL A 78 3.06 0.08 8.98
CA VAL A 78 4.16 0.04 8.01
C VAL A 78 4.87 1.40 7.94
N LYS A 79 4.11 2.51 7.97
CA LYS A 79 4.66 3.86 8.05
C LYS A 79 5.55 4.03 9.28
N ALA A 80 5.07 3.62 10.46
CA ALA A 80 5.82 3.72 11.70
C ALA A 80 7.09 2.86 11.67
N ALA A 81 7.03 1.65 11.08
CA ALA A 81 8.21 0.80 10.90
C ALA A 81 9.26 1.47 10.01
N LEU A 82 8.85 2.08 8.88
CA LEU A 82 9.76 2.79 7.98
C LEU A 82 10.33 4.09 8.58
N GLN A 83 9.56 4.76 9.44
CA GLN A 83 10.05 5.92 10.20
C GLN A 83 11.06 5.53 11.27
N ALA A 84 10.92 4.36 11.88
CA ALA A 84 11.85 3.83 12.88
C ALA A 84 13.14 3.28 12.25
N ASP A 85 13.01 2.64 11.08
CA ASP A 85 14.12 2.10 10.31
C ASP A 85 13.91 2.41 8.81
N PRO A 86 14.71 3.33 8.23
CA PRO A 86 14.62 3.67 6.81
C PRO A 86 14.82 2.50 5.85
N HIS A 87 15.42 1.40 6.33
CA HIS A 87 15.68 0.17 5.57
C HIS A 87 14.65 -0.93 5.83
N ALA A 88 13.57 -0.65 6.59
CA ALA A 88 12.56 -1.66 6.95
C ALA A 88 11.92 -2.35 5.74
N LEU A 89 11.91 -1.67 4.57
CA LEU A 89 11.25 -2.13 3.34
C LEU A 89 12.23 -2.42 2.20
N ASP A 90 13.53 -2.50 2.49
CA ASP A 90 14.54 -2.84 1.48
C ASP A 90 14.25 -4.22 0.90
N ALA A 91 14.42 -4.36 -0.42
CA ALA A 91 13.98 -5.55 -1.15
C ALA A 91 14.66 -6.84 -0.68
N ASP A 92 15.90 -6.78 -0.20
CA ASP A 92 16.64 -7.92 0.38
C ASP A 92 16.02 -8.40 1.69
N ARG A 93 15.52 -7.48 2.53
CA ARG A 93 14.78 -7.81 3.75
C ARG A 93 13.40 -8.36 3.45
N LEU A 94 12.69 -7.76 2.48
CA LEU A 94 11.39 -8.27 2.02
C LEU A 94 11.50 -9.68 1.45
N ALA A 95 12.55 -9.96 0.66
CA ALA A 95 12.78 -11.25 0.00
C ALA A 95 12.89 -12.44 0.96
N VAL A 96 13.16 -12.18 2.25
CA VAL A 96 13.32 -13.20 3.31
C VAL A 96 12.37 -12.99 4.49
N ILE A 97 11.42 -12.06 4.40
CA ILE A 97 10.51 -11.76 5.52
C ILE A 97 9.64 -12.97 5.89
N THR A 98 9.43 -13.18 7.18
CA THR A 98 8.53 -14.23 7.73
C THR A 98 7.18 -13.63 8.09
N GLY A 99 6.17 -14.44 8.39
CA GLY A 99 4.91 -13.92 8.93
C GLY A 99 5.12 -13.16 10.25
N GLU A 100 6.00 -13.62 11.13
CA GLU A 100 6.36 -12.85 12.33
C GLU A 100 6.98 -11.49 11.97
N GLY A 101 7.83 -11.45 10.94
CA GLY A 101 8.34 -10.21 10.38
C GLY A 101 7.24 -9.28 9.88
N VAL A 102 6.21 -9.81 9.19
CA VAL A 102 5.04 -9.03 8.77
C VAL A 102 4.27 -8.47 9.97
N ARG A 103 4.07 -9.28 11.03
CA ARG A 103 3.44 -8.79 12.27
C ARG A 103 4.25 -7.67 12.90
N SER A 104 5.57 -7.80 12.95
CA SER A 104 6.46 -6.74 13.44
C SER A 104 6.44 -5.49 12.56
N LEU A 105 6.29 -5.66 11.24
CA LEU A 105 6.21 -4.57 10.28
C LEU A 105 4.92 -3.75 10.42
N ILE A 106 3.80 -4.40 10.75
CA ILE A 106 2.54 -3.73 11.10
C ILE A 106 2.65 -3.27 12.57
N SER A 107 3.57 -2.33 12.80
CA SER A 107 3.93 -1.84 14.13
C SER A 107 2.70 -1.39 14.92
N GLY A 108 2.62 -1.82 16.18
CA GLY A 108 1.49 -1.55 17.07
C GLY A 108 0.40 -2.62 17.07
N TRP A 109 0.37 -3.55 16.12
CA TRP A 109 -0.56 -4.69 16.14
C TRP A 109 0.01 -5.86 16.94
N LYS A 110 -0.68 -6.23 18.04
CA LYS A 110 -0.17 -7.23 18.99
C LYS A 110 -0.62 -8.67 18.67
N ARG A 111 -1.72 -8.82 17.92
CA ARG A 111 -2.30 -10.13 17.59
C ARG A 111 -1.69 -10.66 16.29
N GLU A 112 -1.97 -11.91 15.98
CA GLU A 112 -1.67 -12.44 14.65
C GLU A 112 -2.47 -11.68 13.59
N VAL A 113 -1.83 -11.40 12.46
CA VAL A 113 -2.48 -10.73 11.33
C VAL A 113 -3.18 -11.82 10.49
N PRO A 114 -4.43 -11.64 10.04
CA PRO A 114 -5.10 -12.62 9.19
C PRO A 114 -4.24 -12.98 7.96
N LEU A 115 -4.11 -14.29 7.68
CA LEU A 115 -3.27 -14.82 6.59
C LEU A 115 -1.82 -14.28 6.63
N GLN A 116 -1.24 -14.19 7.83
CA GLN A 116 0.08 -13.61 8.07
C GLN A 116 1.18 -14.16 7.16
N GLU A 117 1.25 -15.48 7.02
CA GLU A 117 2.28 -16.13 6.17
C GLU A 117 2.03 -15.91 4.68
N GLU A 118 0.77 -15.75 4.26
CA GLU A 118 0.45 -15.43 2.88
C GLU A 118 0.89 -14.00 2.54
N ARG A 119 0.70 -13.06 3.47
CA ARG A 119 1.26 -11.71 3.38
C ARG A 119 2.78 -11.73 3.28
N ALA A 120 3.43 -12.57 4.07
CA ALA A 120 4.88 -12.74 3.99
C ALA A 120 5.30 -13.34 2.65
N ARG A 121 4.56 -14.32 2.10
CA ARG A 121 4.81 -14.86 0.76
C ARG A 121 4.76 -13.76 -0.31
N LEU A 122 3.72 -12.91 -0.28
CA LEU A 122 3.57 -11.80 -1.21
C LEU A 122 4.71 -10.78 -1.09
N LEU A 123 5.13 -10.44 0.14
CA LEU A 123 6.27 -9.55 0.33
C LEU A 123 7.59 -10.15 -0.13
N ARG A 124 7.78 -11.47 0.03
CA ARG A 124 8.95 -12.16 -0.54
C ARG A 124 8.95 -12.09 -2.07
N GLU A 125 7.80 -12.23 -2.72
CA GLU A 125 7.66 -12.07 -4.17
C GLU A 125 7.96 -10.65 -4.63
N VAL A 126 7.47 -9.64 -3.90
CA VAL A 126 7.82 -8.23 -4.14
C VAL A 126 9.32 -8.03 -4.03
N GLY A 127 9.94 -8.45 -2.92
CA GLY A 127 11.38 -8.29 -2.70
C GLY A 127 12.22 -8.99 -3.77
N GLN A 128 11.90 -10.23 -4.08
CA GLN A 128 12.60 -11.00 -5.12
C GLN A 128 12.43 -10.39 -6.51
N GLY A 129 11.23 -9.96 -6.87
CA GLY A 129 10.95 -9.30 -8.15
C GLY A 129 11.71 -7.99 -8.30
N LEU A 130 11.72 -7.15 -7.26
CA LEU A 130 12.48 -5.90 -7.25
C LEU A 130 13.99 -6.14 -7.40
N LEU A 131 14.55 -7.12 -6.68
CA LEU A 131 15.97 -7.47 -6.79
C LEU A 131 16.32 -8.00 -8.18
N ALA A 132 15.48 -8.85 -8.76
CA ALA A 132 15.74 -9.50 -10.03
C ALA A 132 15.66 -8.53 -11.23
N HIS A 133 14.76 -7.53 -11.17
CA HIS A 133 14.41 -6.73 -12.34
C HIS A 133 14.64 -5.23 -12.18
N PHE A 134 14.67 -4.71 -10.95
CA PHE A 134 14.60 -3.28 -10.68
C PHE A 134 15.67 -2.79 -9.70
N GLY A 135 16.76 -3.57 -9.52
CA GLY A 135 17.87 -3.20 -8.64
C GLY A 135 17.46 -3.01 -7.17
N GLY A 136 16.37 -3.67 -6.75
CA GLY A 136 15.81 -3.57 -5.41
C GLY A 136 14.93 -2.35 -5.16
N LYS A 137 14.59 -1.56 -6.18
CA LYS A 137 13.91 -0.26 -6.03
C LYS A 137 12.54 -0.20 -6.69
N ALA A 138 11.53 0.27 -5.97
CA ALA A 138 10.18 0.45 -6.51
C ALA A 138 10.09 1.66 -7.46
N SER A 139 10.87 2.72 -7.29
CA SER A 139 10.89 3.83 -8.26
C SER A 139 11.34 3.33 -9.64
N ALA A 140 12.30 2.40 -9.69
CA ALA A 140 12.76 1.82 -10.95
C ALA A 140 11.67 0.98 -11.63
N LEU A 141 10.81 0.29 -10.86
CA LEU A 141 9.60 -0.36 -11.39
C LEU A 141 8.62 0.66 -11.98
N VAL A 142 8.35 1.76 -11.26
CA VAL A 142 7.44 2.82 -11.72
C VAL A 142 7.99 3.52 -12.98
N GLU A 143 9.30 3.79 -13.01
CA GLU A 143 9.97 4.39 -14.17
C GLU A 143 9.90 3.47 -15.40
N ALA A 144 10.06 2.16 -15.21
CA ALA A 144 9.95 1.17 -16.28
C ALA A 144 8.55 1.13 -16.93
N ALA A 145 7.51 1.59 -16.23
CA ALA A 145 6.16 1.74 -16.77
C ALA A 145 6.08 2.73 -17.93
N GLY A 146 7.01 3.69 -18.02
CA GLY A 146 6.99 4.74 -19.04
C GLY A 146 5.70 5.59 -19.02
N GLY A 147 5.03 5.69 -17.87
CA GLY A 147 3.74 6.39 -17.73
C GLY A 147 2.54 5.62 -18.29
N SER A 148 2.66 4.33 -18.56
CA SER A 148 1.58 3.50 -19.12
C SER A 148 1.36 2.24 -18.29
N ALA A 149 0.16 2.12 -17.71
CA ALA A 149 -0.24 0.94 -16.95
C ALA A 149 -0.45 -0.32 -17.83
N VAL A 150 -0.64 -0.15 -19.14
CA VAL A 150 -0.92 -1.27 -20.07
C VAL A 150 0.36 -1.96 -20.54
N THR A 151 1.48 -1.23 -20.52
CA THR A 151 2.76 -1.68 -21.07
C THR A 151 3.81 -2.01 -20.00
N LEU A 152 3.38 -2.03 -18.73
CA LEU A 152 4.18 -2.45 -17.59
C LEU A 152 4.48 -3.95 -17.64
#